data_AF-A0A6P3F8K1-F1
#
_entry.id   AF-A0A6P3F8K1-F1
#
_cell.length_a   1.000
_cell.length_b   1.000
_cell.length_c   1.000
_cell.angle_alpha   90.00
_cell.angle_beta   90.00
_cell.angle_gamma   90.00
#
_symmetry.space_group_name_H-M   'P 1'
#
loop_
_entity.id
_entity.type
_entity.pdbx_description
1 polymer ?
#
loop_
_entity_poly.entity_id
_entity_poly.type
_entity_poly.pdbx_seq_one_letter_code
_entity_poly.pdbx_strand_id
1 'polypeptide(L)'
;MKTPLGVWVLAVVCVLLHCHLSLVASRGIKHRIKWSRKAAPSPPQVTEARVAMTRPGAFIREGRKLNIDFGAEGNRYYEANYWQFPDGIQYDGCSEANVTKEILVSGCINATQAANKAELSREKQGDKMYQQILWRLVKELCSVKHCDFWLEKGAGFRETVNQPVILCLLVFIWVLMK
;
A
#
# COMPACT_ATOMS: atom_id res chain seq x y z
N MET A 1 -6.73 -54.29 28.75
CA MET A 1 -5.31 -53.89 28.62
C MET A 1 -4.89 -54.00 27.16
N LYS A 2 -5.00 -52.91 26.39
CA LYS A 2 -4.60 -52.87 24.98
C LYS A 2 -3.61 -51.71 24.78
N THR A 3 -2.34 -52.10 24.82
CA THR A 3 -1.15 -51.54 24.15
C THR A 3 -0.85 -50.04 24.28
N PRO A 4 0.00 -49.63 25.24
CA PRO A 4 0.72 -48.35 25.21
C PRO A 4 1.65 -48.18 23.99
N LEU A 5 1.88 -49.25 23.22
CA LEU A 5 2.66 -49.22 21.98
C LEU A 5 2.02 -48.35 20.88
N GLY A 6 0.68 -48.30 20.80
CA GLY A 6 0.01 -47.51 19.75
C GLY A 6 0.24 -46.01 19.90
N VAL A 7 0.20 -45.52 21.14
CA VAL A 7 0.45 -44.12 21.48
C VAL A 7 1.93 -43.76 21.27
N TRP A 8 2.84 -44.68 21.61
CA TRP A 8 4.28 -44.47 21.42
C TRP A 8 4.67 -44.41 19.95
N VAL A 9 4.11 -45.30 19.11
CA VAL A 9 4.31 -45.28 17.66
C VAL A 9 3.75 -44.00 17.05
N LEU A 10 2.56 -43.55 17.48
CA LEU A 10 1.97 -42.31 16.99
C LEU A 10 2.83 -41.08 17.35
N ALA A 11 3.34 -41.03 18.59
CA ALA A 11 4.24 -39.97 19.04
C ALA A 11 5.53 -39.93 18.21
N VAL A 12 6.15 -41.09 17.94
CA VAL A 12 7.36 -41.17 17.11
C VAL A 12 7.09 -40.71 15.68
N VAL A 13 5.95 -41.09 15.08
CA VAL A 13 5.56 -40.62 13.74
C VAL A 13 5.35 -39.10 13.72
N CYS A 14 4.69 -38.53 14.74
CA CYS A 14 4.50 -37.07 14.85
C CYS A 14 5.82 -36.30 14.98
N VAL A 15 6.79 -36.80 15.77
CA VAL A 15 8.11 -36.18 15.89
C VAL A 15 8.88 -36.28 14.56
N LEU A 16 8.87 -37.45 13.91
CA LEU A 16 9.54 -37.63 12.62
C LEU A 16 8.96 -36.69 11.54
N LEU A 17 7.64 -36.54 11.45
CA LEU A 17 7.00 -35.60 10.51
C LEU A 17 7.39 -34.13 10.80
N HIS A 18 7.47 -33.71 12.06
CA HIS A 18 7.90 -32.35 12.43
C HIS A 18 9.38 -32.09 12.09
N CYS A 19 10.24 -33.10 12.26
CA CYS A 19 11.66 -33.00 11.92
C CYS A 19 11.87 -32.90 10.40
N HIS A 20 11.10 -33.64 9.59
CA HIS A 20 11.19 -33.56 8.12
C HIS A 20 10.70 -32.22 7.57
N LEU A 21 9.63 -31.64 8.13
CA LEU A 21 9.13 -30.32 7.70
C LEU A 21 10.11 -29.19 8.08
N SER A 22 10.76 -29.29 9.24
CA SER A 22 11.81 -28.35 9.66
C SER A 22 13.06 -28.40 8.77
N LEU A 23 13.39 -29.56 8.21
CA LEU A 23 14.55 -29.72 7.32
C LEU A 23 14.33 -29.11 5.93
N VAL A 24 13.07 -28.91 5.51
CA VAL A 24 12.74 -28.27 4.23
C VAL A 24 12.80 -26.74 4.34
N ALA A 25 12.55 -26.18 5.52
CA ALA A 25 12.66 -24.73 5.77
C ALA A 25 14.12 -24.23 5.87
N SER A 26 15.11 -25.13 6.02
CA SER A 26 16.52 -24.78 6.21
C SER A 26 17.41 -25.00 4.98
N ARG A 27 16.84 -25.30 3.80
CA ARG A 27 17.56 -25.10 2.52
C ARG A 27 17.64 -23.61 2.22
N GLY A 28 18.45 -22.94 3.03
CA GLY A 28 18.77 -21.54 2.93
C GLY A 28 19.24 -21.24 1.51
N ILE A 29 18.60 -20.24 0.92
CA ILE A 29 19.08 -19.56 -0.27
C ILE A 29 20.54 -19.20 0.00
N LYS A 30 21.48 -19.90 -0.66
CA LYS A 30 22.88 -19.50 -0.70
C LYS A 30 22.94 -18.17 -1.43
N HIS A 31 22.77 -17.08 -0.69
CA HIS A 31 23.01 -15.75 -1.20
C HIS A 31 24.52 -15.67 -1.44
N ARG A 32 24.94 -15.91 -2.68
CA ARG A 32 26.30 -15.65 -3.13
C ARG A 32 26.46 -14.13 -3.12
N ILE A 33 26.87 -13.58 -1.98
CA ILE A 33 27.27 -12.18 -1.86
C ILE A 33 28.58 -12.05 -2.64
N LYS A 34 28.46 -11.87 -3.95
CA LYS A 34 29.57 -11.45 -4.80
C LYS A 34 29.79 -9.98 -4.48
N TRP A 35 30.74 -9.71 -3.58
CA TRP A 35 31.23 -8.35 -3.33
C TRP A 35 31.94 -7.83 -4.60
N SER A 36 31.17 -7.40 -5.58
CA SER A 36 31.70 -6.56 -6.64
C SER A 36 31.94 -5.19 -6.02
N ARG A 37 33.21 -4.82 -5.83
CA ARG A 37 33.63 -3.43 -5.70
C ARG A 37 33.22 -2.68 -6.98
N LYS A 38 31.95 -2.32 -7.08
CA LYS A 38 31.52 -1.19 -7.90
C LYS A 38 31.40 -0.02 -6.93
N ALA A 39 31.97 1.12 -7.31
CA ALA A 39 31.83 2.35 -6.54
C ALA A 39 30.36 2.52 -6.16
N ALA A 40 30.11 2.89 -4.90
CA ALA A 40 28.78 3.23 -4.44
C ALA A 40 28.14 4.16 -5.48
N PRO A 41 26.86 3.94 -5.88
CA PRO A 41 26.18 4.90 -6.72
C PRO A 41 26.29 6.23 -5.99
N SER A 42 26.89 7.24 -6.64
CA SER A 42 26.85 8.61 -6.16
C SER A 42 25.42 8.90 -5.71
N PRO A 43 25.18 9.52 -4.54
CA PRO A 43 23.84 9.90 -4.14
C PRO A 43 23.19 10.60 -5.33
N PRO A 44 21.97 10.22 -5.74
CA PRO A 44 21.35 10.80 -6.92
C PRO A 44 21.39 12.31 -6.71
N GLN A 45 22.11 13.02 -7.59
CA GLN A 45 22.06 14.48 -7.58
C GLN A 45 20.59 14.82 -7.74
N VAL A 46 19.97 15.24 -6.64
CA VAL A 46 18.56 15.57 -6.62
C VAL A 46 18.48 16.92 -7.30
N THR A 47 18.35 16.88 -8.63
CA THR A 47 18.04 18.06 -9.42
C THR A 47 16.79 18.70 -8.83
N GLU A 48 16.75 20.03 -8.81
CA GLU A 48 15.66 20.83 -8.24
C GLU A 48 14.26 20.38 -8.75
N ALA A 49 14.19 19.88 -9.99
CA ALA A 49 13.01 19.27 -10.58
C ALA A 49 12.53 17.99 -9.85
N ARG A 50 13.45 17.12 -9.39
CA ARG A 50 13.12 15.95 -8.57
C ARG A 50 12.75 16.35 -7.13
N VAL A 51 13.42 17.35 -6.57
CA VAL A 51 13.07 17.89 -5.24
C VAL A 51 11.63 18.42 -5.26
N ALA A 52 11.24 19.13 -6.33
CA ALA A 52 9.88 19.65 -6.49
C ALA A 52 8.82 18.53 -6.55
N MET A 53 9.11 17.40 -7.22
CA MET A 53 8.20 16.26 -7.30
C MET A 53 8.05 15.50 -5.97
N THR A 54 9.07 15.52 -5.10
CA THR A 54 9.02 14.85 -3.79
C THR A 54 8.35 15.66 -2.69
N ARG A 55 7.94 16.92 -2.97
CA ARG A 55 7.28 17.75 -1.96
C ARG A 55 5.88 17.23 -1.65
N PRO A 56 5.45 17.22 -0.37
CA PRO A 56 4.08 16.90 -0.03
C PRO A 56 3.14 17.91 -0.68
N GLY A 57 2.11 17.42 -1.37
CA GLY A 57 1.18 18.20 -2.18
C GLY A 57 1.63 18.44 -3.62
N ALA A 58 2.79 17.96 -4.07
CA ALA A 58 3.22 18.17 -5.45
C ALA A 58 2.32 17.43 -6.47
N PHE A 59 2.06 18.09 -7.59
CA PHE A 59 1.33 17.49 -8.71
C PHE A 59 2.16 16.45 -9.44
N ILE A 60 1.56 15.28 -9.66
CA ILE A 60 2.09 14.21 -10.49
C ILE A 60 1.36 14.28 -11.83
N ARG A 61 2.11 14.53 -12.91
CA ARG A 61 1.58 14.66 -14.28
C ARG A 61 2.22 13.60 -15.16
N GLU A 62 1.49 12.53 -15.41
CA GLU A 62 1.85 11.44 -16.32
C GLU A 62 1.10 11.55 -17.66
N GLY A 63 0.12 12.45 -17.77
CA GLY A 63 -0.72 12.67 -18.94
C GLY A 63 -1.85 11.67 -19.08
N ARG A 64 -2.33 11.05 -17.99
CA ARG A 64 -3.40 10.05 -18.04
C ARG A 64 -4.77 10.72 -17.95
N LYS A 65 -5.67 10.42 -18.89
CA LYS A 65 -7.07 10.88 -18.76
C LYS A 65 -7.75 10.15 -17.60
N LEU A 66 -8.17 10.91 -16.59
CA LEU A 66 -8.92 10.38 -15.45
C LEU A 66 -10.42 10.31 -15.77
N ASN A 67 -11.11 9.33 -15.18
CA ASN A 67 -12.56 9.17 -15.33
C ASN A 67 -13.30 9.83 -14.16
N ILE A 68 -13.44 11.15 -14.21
CA ILE A 68 -14.14 11.96 -13.20
C ILE A 68 -15.19 12.80 -13.93
N ASP A 69 -16.39 12.88 -13.34
CA ASP A 69 -17.47 13.71 -13.89
C ASP A 69 -17.39 15.14 -13.35
N PHE A 70 -17.10 16.08 -14.25
CA PHE A 70 -17.08 17.53 -14.02
C PHE A 70 -18.35 18.21 -14.54
N GLY A 71 -19.34 17.44 -15.03
CA GLY A 71 -20.51 17.94 -15.76
C GLY A 71 -20.25 18.14 -17.25
N ALA A 72 -21.30 18.35 -18.04
CA ALA A 72 -21.22 18.32 -19.51
C ALA A 72 -20.21 19.31 -20.12
N GLU A 73 -20.10 20.52 -19.58
CA GLU A 73 -19.16 21.53 -20.06
C GLU A 73 -17.73 21.27 -19.56
N GLY A 74 -17.58 20.96 -18.27
CA GLY A 74 -16.29 20.63 -17.67
C GLY A 74 -15.65 19.39 -18.28
N ASN A 75 -16.46 18.37 -18.60
CA ASN A 75 -16.00 17.15 -19.28
C ASN A 75 -15.44 17.48 -20.66
N ARG A 76 -16.16 18.26 -21.49
CA ARG A 76 -15.66 18.66 -22.82
C ARG A 76 -14.35 19.45 -22.73
N TYR A 77 -14.25 20.37 -21.76
CA TYR A 77 -13.02 21.13 -21.53
C TYR A 77 -11.87 20.21 -21.08
N TYR A 78 -12.13 19.31 -20.14
CA TYR A 78 -11.14 18.36 -19.64
C TYR A 78 -10.67 17.40 -20.73
N GLU A 79 -11.56 16.92 -21.59
CA GLU A 79 -11.19 16.05 -22.72
C GLU A 79 -10.20 16.68 -23.69
N ALA A 80 -10.29 17.99 -23.92
CA ALA A 80 -9.34 18.72 -24.76
C ALA A 80 -8.01 19.03 -24.04
N ASN A 81 -8.02 19.11 -22.70
CA ASN A 81 -6.93 19.68 -21.91
C ASN A 81 -6.37 18.77 -20.81
N TYR A 82 -6.74 17.48 -20.76
CA TYR A 82 -6.40 16.58 -19.65
C TYR A 82 -4.90 16.52 -19.34
N TRP A 83 -4.05 16.67 -20.36
CA TRP A 83 -2.59 16.69 -20.24
C TRP A 83 -2.04 17.87 -19.40
N GLN A 84 -2.84 18.93 -19.20
CA GLN A 84 -2.51 20.07 -18.34
C GLN A 84 -2.90 19.85 -16.87
N PHE A 85 -3.59 18.76 -16.54
CA PHE A 85 -4.05 18.50 -15.19
C PHE A 85 -3.18 17.44 -14.48
N PRO A 86 -3.14 17.45 -13.14
CA PRO A 86 -2.48 16.39 -12.39
C PRO A 86 -3.26 15.07 -12.45
N ASP A 87 -2.53 13.97 -12.62
CA ASP A 87 -3.10 12.62 -12.53
C ASP A 87 -3.07 12.08 -11.10
N GLY A 88 -2.19 12.66 -10.27
CA GLY A 88 -1.99 12.27 -8.89
C GLY A 88 -1.39 13.38 -8.04
N ILE A 89 -1.42 13.16 -6.72
CA ILE A 89 -0.83 14.06 -5.73
C ILE A 89 0.13 13.27 -4.86
N GLN A 90 1.37 13.73 -4.76
CA GLN A 90 2.37 13.20 -3.85
C GLN A 90 2.04 13.68 -2.43
N TYR A 91 1.45 12.83 -1.60
CA TYR A 91 1.14 13.17 -0.21
C TYR A 91 1.18 11.91 0.64
N ASP A 92 2.04 11.92 1.65
CA ASP A 92 2.24 10.83 2.60
C ASP A 92 1.76 11.31 3.98
N GLY A 93 0.46 11.19 4.23
CA GLY A 93 -0.19 11.61 5.48
C GLY A 93 -0.44 10.46 6.45
N CYS A 94 0.00 9.25 6.13
CA CYS A 94 -0.28 8.02 6.87
C CYS A 94 0.78 7.69 7.95
N SER A 95 1.71 8.60 8.23
CA SER A 95 2.80 8.39 9.20
C SER A 95 2.35 8.48 10.66
N GLU A 96 1.22 9.11 10.94
CA GLU A 96 0.66 9.25 12.28
C GLU A 96 -0.38 8.15 12.56
N ALA A 97 -0.23 7.44 13.68
CA ALA A 97 -1.00 6.22 13.99
C ALA A 97 -2.53 6.42 14.14
N ASN A 98 -3.01 7.66 14.18
CA ASN A 98 -4.41 8.01 14.47
C ASN A 98 -4.98 9.07 13.50
N VAL A 99 -4.58 9.04 12.23
CA VAL A 99 -5.15 9.94 11.22
C VAL A 99 -6.53 9.43 10.80
N THR A 100 -7.56 10.28 10.89
CA THR A 100 -8.88 9.99 10.31
C THR A 100 -8.92 10.40 8.84
N LYS A 101 -9.95 9.94 8.11
CA LYS A 101 -10.08 10.25 6.67
C LYS A 101 -10.20 11.73 6.40
N GLU A 102 -10.93 12.43 7.25
CA GLU A 102 -11.15 13.87 7.13
C GLU A 102 -9.84 14.63 7.35
N ILE A 103 -9.02 14.20 8.31
CA ILE A 103 -7.71 14.79 8.58
C ILE A 103 -6.74 14.51 7.42
N LEU A 104 -6.73 13.29 6.88
CA LEU A 104 -5.89 12.94 5.72
C LEU A 104 -6.25 13.77 4.49
N VAL A 105 -7.55 13.84 4.16
CA VAL A 105 -8.04 14.57 2.98
C VAL A 105 -7.80 16.07 3.13
N SER A 106 -8.11 16.65 4.29
CA SER A 106 -7.88 18.08 4.54
C SER A 106 -6.39 18.43 4.54
N GLY A 107 -5.54 17.58 5.14
CA GLY A 107 -4.09 17.70 5.08
C GLY A 107 -3.54 17.64 3.65
N CYS A 108 -4.04 16.70 2.84
CA CYS A 108 -3.69 16.57 1.43
C CYS A 108 -4.04 17.85 0.64
N ILE A 109 -5.24 18.39 0.82
CA ILE A 109 -5.67 19.63 0.15
C ILE A 109 -4.80 20.81 0.58
N ASN A 110 -4.55 20.97 1.88
CA ASN A 110 -3.74 22.06 2.42
C ASN A 110 -2.30 22.01 1.92
N ALA A 111 -1.68 20.81 1.91
CA ALA A 111 -0.35 20.61 1.37
C ALA A 111 -0.30 20.91 -0.14
N THR A 112 -1.32 20.47 -0.89
CA THR A 112 -1.43 20.72 -2.34
C THR A 112 -1.56 22.21 -2.64
N GLN A 113 -2.37 22.93 -1.88
CA GLN A 113 -2.50 24.38 -2.01
C GLN A 113 -1.18 25.10 -1.69
N ALA A 114 -0.47 24.66 -0.65
CA ALA A 114 0.80 25.25 -0.25
C ALA A 114 1.91 24.99 -1.28
N ALA A 115 1.98 23.78 -1.84
CA ALA A 115 3.01 23.38 -2.79
C ALA A 115 2.82 24.03 -4.18
N ASN A 116 1.57 24.23 -4.62
CA ASN A 116 1.24 24.69 -5.97
C ASN A 116 0.61 26.08 -6.01
N LYS A 117 0.93 26.94 -5.03
CA LYS A 117 0.39 28.32 -4.94
C LYS A 117 0.50 29.07 -6.27
N ALA A 118 1.62 28.96 -6.98
CA ALA A 118 1.83 29.67 -8.25
C ALA A 118 0.84 29.23 -9.35
N GLU A 119 0.47 27.95 -9.42
CA GLU A 119 -0.49 27.43 -10.40
C GLU A 119 -1.93 27.72 -10.01
N LEU A 120 -2.23 27.67 -8.72
CA LEU A 120 -3.56 28.01 -8.19
C LEU A 120 -3.83 29.51 -8.21
N SER A 121 -2.80 30.35 -8.04
CA SER A 121 -2.88 31.82 -8.13
C SER A 121 -2.89 32.36 -9.57
N ARG A 122 -2.72 31.51 -10.59
CA ARG A 122 -2.87 31.89 -12.01
C ARG A 122 -4.32 32.18 -12.43
N GLU A 123 -5.26 32.17 -11.48
CA GLU A 123 -6.64 32.65 -11.62
C GLU A 123 -6.75 34.01 -12.34
N LYS A 124 -5.69 34.82 -12.30
CA LYS A 124 -5.58 36.13 -12.96
C LYS A 124 -5.59 36.12 -14.50
N GLN A 125 -5.49 34.97 -15.17
CA GLN A 125 -5.36 34.87 -16.63
C GLN A 125 -6.66 34.53 -17.41
N GLY A 126 -7.82 34.44 -16.74
CA GLY A 126 -9.12 34.27 -17.41
C GLY A 126 -9.62 32.82 -17.53
N ASP A 127 -8.98 31.85 -16.89
CA ASP A 127 -9.30 30.43 -17.05
C ASP A 127 -10.11 29.88 -15.86
N LYS A 128 -11.32 30.42 -15.67
CA LYS A 128 -12.23 30.03 -14.58
C LYS A 128 -12.57 28.54 -14.62
N MET A 129 -12.76 28.00 -15.84
CA MET A 129 -13.08 26.58 -16.04
C MET A 129 -11.90 25.70 -15.62
N TYR A 130 -10.67 26.06 -15.99
CA TYR A 130 -9.46 25.38 -15.53
C TYR A 130 -9.39 25.31 -14.00
N GLN A 131 -9.63 26.43 -13.30
CA GLN A 131 -9.57 26.46 -11.84
C GLN A 131 -10.68 25.60 -11.20
N GLN A 132 -11.90 25.63 -11.75
CA GLN A 132 -13.01 24.81 -11.26
C GLN A 132 -12.71 23.31 -11.42
N ILE A 133 -12.21 22.89 -12.59
CA ILE A 133 -11.83 21.51 -12.87
C ILE A 133 -10.67 21.09 -11.99
N LEU A 134 -9.61 21.91 -11.91
CA LEU A 134 -8.43 21.63 -11.09
C LEU A 134 -8.81 21.47 -9.61
N TRP A 135 -9.66 22.36 -9.08
CA TRP A 135 -10.11 22.27 -7.69
C TRP A 135 -10.96 21.03 -7.43
N ARG A 136 -11.87 20.69 -8.35
CA ARG A 136 -12.65 19.46 -8.25
C ARG A 136 -11.73 18.24 -8.30
N LEU A 137 -10.77 18.23 -9.21
CA LEU A 137 -9.83 17.15 -9.41
C LEU A 137 -8.95 16.90 -8.19
N VAL A 138 -8.42 17.97 -7.57
CA VAL A 138 -7.64 17.86 -6.33
C VAL A 138 -8.47 17.23 -5.21
N LYS A 139 -9.75 17.60 -5.07
CA LYS A 139 -10.64 16.98 -4.07
C LYS A 139 -10.84 15.50 -4.31
N GLU A 140 -11.07 15.08 -5.56
CA GLU A 140 -11.23 13.67 -5.90
C GLU A 140 -9.93 12.88 -5.69
N LEU A 141 -8.78 13.43 -6.11
CA LEU A 141 -7.48 12.78 -5.92
C LEU A 141 -7.13 12.61 -4.44
N CYS A 142 -7.44 13.61 -3.59
CA CYS A 142 -7.23 13.50 -2.15
C CYS A 142 -8.27 12.57 -1.49
N SER A 143 -9.52 12.49 -1.97
CA SER A 143 -10.59 11.69 -1.34
C SER A 143 -10.38 10.17 -1.46
N VAL A 144 -9.68 9.74 -2.52
CA VAL A 144 -9.34 8.35 -2.80
C VAL A 144 -8.14 7.88 -1.96
N LYS A 145 -7.34 8.79 -1.42
CA LYS A 145 -6.24 8.46 -0.52
C LYS A 145 -6.79 7.82 0.76
N HIS A 146 -6.18 6.71 1.15
CA HIS A 146 -6.48 5.97 2.37
C HIS A 146 -5.17 5.44 2.94
N CYS A 147 -5.19 5.12 4.23
CA CYS A 147 -4.06 4.52 4.92
C CYS A 147 -4.36 3.05 5.20
N ASP A 148 -3.40 2.16 4.95
CA ASP A 148 -3.58 0.70 5.09
C ASP A 148 -3.96 0.27 6.51
N PHE A 149 -3.56 1.03 7.54
CA PHE A 149 -3.92 0.74 8.94
C PHE A 149 -5.42 0.80 9.23
N TRP A 150 -6.24 1.44 8.38
CA TRP A 150 -7.71 1.38 8.50
C TRP A 150 -8.29 0.03 8.08
N LEU A 151 -7.61 -0.71 7.21
CA LEU A 151 -8.05 -2.04 6.77
C LEU A 151 -7.83 -3.08 7.89
N GLU A 152 -6.79 -2.92 8.72
CA GLU A 152 -6.47 -3.87 9.79
C GLU A 152 -7.37 -3.74 11.03
N LYS A 153 -7.95 -2.56 11.30
CA LYS A 153 -8.82 -2.35 12.47
C LYS A 153 -10.16 -3.12 12.42
N GLY A 154 -10.54 -3.67 11.26
CA GLY A 154 -11.76 -4.47 11.07
C GLY A 154 -11.52 -5.95 10.76
N ALA A 155 -10.31 -6.33 10.39
CA ALA A 155 -9.95 -7.73 10.17
C ALA A 155 -9.33 -8.26 11.47
N GLY A 156 -10.18 -8.75 12.37
CA GLY A 156 -9.74 -9.62 13.45
C GLY A 156 -8.78 -10.65 12.86
N PHE A 157 -7.57 -10.66 13.41
CA PHE A 157 -6.46 -11.54 13.06
C PHE A 157 -7.01 -12.91 12.61
N ARG A 158 -7.13 -13.12 11.29
CA ARG A 158 -7.24 -14.46 10.76
C ARG A 158 -5.84 -15.02 10.92
N GLU A 159 -5.53 -15.43 12.15
CA GLU A 159 -4.55 -16.48 12.35
C GLU A 159 -4.94 -17.53 11.34
N THR A 160 -4.05 -17.75 10.39
CA THR A 160 -4.00 -18.97 9.63
C THR A 160 -3.79 -20.07 10.65
N VAL A 161 -4.87 -20.48 11.33
CA VAL A 161 -4.87 -21.67 12.16
C VAL A 161 -4.53 -22.76 11.18
N ASN A 162 -3.27 -23.15 11.23
CA ASN A 162 -2.67 -24.10 10.31
C ASN A 162 -3.61 -25.31 10.23
N GLN A 163 -4.29 -25.43 9.09
CA GLN A 163 -5.19 -26.54 8.74
C GLN A 163 -4.63 -27.93 9.10
N PRO A 164 -3.29 -28.20 9.05
CA PRO A 164 -2.76 -29.47 9.53
C PRO A 164 -2.81 -29.67 11.07
N VAL A 165 -2.79 -28.61 11.87
CA VAL A 165 -2.78 -28.69 13.35
C VAL A 165 -4.16 -29.09 13.89
N ILE A 166 -5.23 -28.53 13.31
CA ILE A 166 -6.61 -28.90 13.66
C ILE A 166 -6.85 -30.38 13.31
N LEU A 167 -6.39 -30.83 12.15
CA LEU A 167 -6.50 -32.23 11.72
C LEU A 167 -5.74 -33.18 12.67
N CYS A 168 -4.54 -32.82 13.11
CA CYS A 168 -3.82 -33.62 14.11
C CYS A 168 -4.57 -33.69 15.44
N LEU A 169 -5.07 -32.56 15.96
CA LEU A 169 -5.81 -32.54 17.23
C LEU A 169 -7.07 -33.40 17.17
N LEU A 170 -7.81 -33.38 16.06
CA LEU A 170 -9.01 -34.20 15.88
C LEU A 170 -8.69 -35.70 15.86
N VAL A 171 -7.59 -36.11 15.22
CA VAL A 171 -7.13 -37.51 15.22
C VAL A 171 -6.70 -37.94 16.62
N PHE A 172 -5.99 -37.09 17.36
CA PHE A 172 -5.61 -37.38 18.75
C PHE A 172 -6.82 -37.59 19.67
N ILE A 173 -7.85 -36.74 19.56
CA ILE A 173 -9.09 -36.87 20.34
C ILE A 173 -9.81 -38.16 19.98
N TRP A 174 -9.88 -38.52 18.69
CA TRP A 174 -10.55 -39.74 18.25
C TRP A 174 -9.86 -41.02 18.75
N VAL A 175 -8.52 -41.03 18.80
CA VAL A 175 -7.75 -42.15 19.35
C VAL A 175 -7.89 -42.24 20.87
N LEU A 176 -7.99 -41.11 21.59
CA LEU A 176 -8.20 -41.11 23.04
C LEU A 176 -9.61 -41.54 23.45
N MET A 177 -10.60 -41.36 22.57
CA MET A 177 -11.99 -41.77 22.81
C MET A 177 -12.30 -43.23 22.43
N LYS A 178 -11.31 -44.01 21.97
CA LYS A 178 -11.49 -45.39 21.51
C LYS A 178 -10.64 -46.39 22.30
#